data_AF-A0A0T7BME5-F1
#
_entry.id   AF-A0A0T7BME5-F1
#
_cell.length_a   1.000
_cell.length_b   1.000
_cell.length_c   1.000
_cell.angle_alpha   90.00
_cell.angle_beta   90.00
_cell.angle_gamma   90.00
#
_symmetry.space_group_name_H-M   'P 1'
#
loop_
_entity.id
_entity.type
_entity.pdbx_description
1 polymer ?
#
loop_
_entity_poly.entity_id
_entity_poly.type
_entity_poly.pdbx_seq_one_letter_code
_entity_poly.pdbx_strand_id
1 'polypeptide(L)'
;MEENLDTLENMNSFLAQQLEFRIQKAMTEQIDDVIKNIQQLAQKFSIATKDKKSPFRNVLSVAISSNSTVEVIKNFIKSQIGRSGASPIWSTKNGNELFAIALVKEIEGLEKFTQDVIKKIRKSIPKNNPLNQVVDNPNKQIELAKEIHLKLVQLYLGYLAREHTALVGEAKLINSQIP
;
A
#
# COMPACT_ATOMS: atom_id res chain seq x y z
N MET A 1 -15.28 -38.29 -20.81
CA MET A 1 -15.44 -37.54 -19.53
C MET A 1 -14.25 -36.60 -19.37
N GLU A 2 -14.13 -35.60 -20.26
CA GLU A 2 -12.98 -34.66 -20.27
C GLU A 2 -13.42 -33.19 -20.34
N GLU A 3 -14.71 -32.88 -20.57
CA GLU A 3 -15.21 -31.49 -20.70
C GLU A 3 -15.47 -30.75 -19.37
N ASN A 4 -15.35 -31.41 -18.21
CA ASN A 4 -15.74 -30.82 -16.91
C ASN A 4 -14.58 -30.22 -16.10
N LEU A 5 -13.32 -30.56 -16.39
CA LEU A 5 -12.18 -29.98 -15.65
C LEU A 5 -11.88 -28.55 -16.12
N ASP A 6 -11.87 -28.33 -17.43
CA ASP A 6 -11.61 -27.00 -18.02
C ASP A 6 -12.67 -25.97 -17.60
N THR A 7 -13.94 -26.37 -17.49
CA THR A 7 -15.02 -25.46 -17.09
C THR A 7 -14.94 -25.06 -15.61
N LEU A 8 -14.54 -25.96 -14.71
CA LEU A 8 -14.37 -25.66 -13.28
C LEU A 8 -13.13 -24.79 -13.01
N GLU A 9 -12.01 -25.05 -13.69
CA GLU A 9 -10.78 -24.27 -13.57
C GLU A 9 -10.96 -22.86 -14.16
N ASN A 10 -11.64 -22.76 -15.31
CA ASN A 10 -12.02 -21.48 -15.90
C ASN A 10 -13.05 -20.71 -15.06
N MET A 11 -14.02 -21.40 -14.43
CA MET A 11 -14.94 -20.78 -13.47
C MET A 11 -14.21 -20.22 -12.25
N ASN A 12 -13.23 -20.95 -11.72
CA ASN A 12 -12.40 -20.47 -10.60
C ASN A 12 -11.56 -19.26 -11.00
N SER A 13 -10.96 -19.27 -12.20
CA SER A 13 -10.22 -18.13 -12.74
C SER A 13 -11.12 -16.90 -12.96
N PHE A 14 -12.30 -17.09 -13.53
CA PHE A 14 -13.26 -16.00 -13.75
C PHE A 14 -13.78 -15.39 -12.45
N LEU A 15 -14.10 -16.21 -11.45
CA LEU A 15 -14.51 -15.73 -10.12
C LEU A 15 -13.37 -14.97 -9.43
N ALA A 16 -12.13 -15.46 -9.53
CA ALA A 16 -10.95 -14.76 -9.01
C ALA A 16 -10.77 -13.39 -9.69
N GLN A 17 -10.89 -13.32 -11.02
CA GLN A 17 -10.81 -12.05 -11.76
C GLN A 17 -11.94 -11.07 -11.38
N GLN A 18 -13.17 -11.57 -11.20
CA GLN A 18 -14.28 -10.74 -10.72
C GLN A 18 -14.04 -10.19 -9.32
N LEU A 19 -13.50 -11.02 -8.41
CA LEU A 19 -13.15 -10.58 -7.07
C LEU A 19 -12.03 -9.53 -7.12
N GLU A 20 -10.99 -9.76 -7.92
CA GLU A 20 -9.88 -8.84 -8.12
C GLU A 20 -10.35 -7.49 -8.64
N PHE A 21 -11.23 -7.48 -9.66
CA PHE A 21 -11.81 -6.25 -10.18
C PHE A 21 -12.58 -5.46 -9.12
N ARG A 22 -13.36 -6.16 -8.28
CA ARG A 22 -14.11 -5.53 -7.18
C ARG A 22 -13.19 -4.95 -6.11
N ILE A 23 -12.09 -5.65 -5.79
CA ILE A 23 -11.04 -5.16 -4.88
C ILE A 23 -10.45 -3.86 -5.45
N GLN A 24 -9.97 -3.88 -6.69
CA GLN A 24 -9.35 -2.73 -7.34
C GLN A 24 -10.28 -1.52 -7.40
N LYS A 25 -11.55 -1.74 -7.75
CA LYS A 25 -12.57 -0.68 -7.77
C LYS A 25 -12.77 -0.07 -6.37
N ALA A 26 -12.98 -0.91 -5.35
CA ALA A 26 -13.24 -0.45 -3.99
C ALA A 26 -12.04 0.27 -3.36
N MET A 27 -10.81 -0.11 -3.73
CA MET A 27 -9.57 0.57 -3.34
C MET A 27 -9.42 1.93 -4.04
N THR A 28 -9.72 2.00 -5.34
CA THR A 28 -9.61 3.24 -6.13
C THR A 28 -10.52 4.34 -5.57
N GLU A 29 -11.72 3.98 -5.12
CA GLU A 29 -12.64 4.93 -4.48
C GLU A 29 -12.14 5.52 -3.15
N GLN A 30 -11.05 4.99 -2.58
CA GLN A 30 -10.45 5.47 -1.33
C GLN A 30 -9.04 6.04 -1.54
N ILE A 31 -8.56 6.10 -2.78
CA ILE A 31 -7.17 6.44 -3.07
C ILE A 31 -6.87 7.91 -2.79
N ASP A 32 -7.86 8.79 -2.96
CA ASP A 32 -7.68 10.24 -2.75
C ASP A 32 -7.34 10.55 -1.28
N ASP A 33 -8.02 9.89 -0.35
CA ASP A 33 -7.74 10.01 1.09
C ASP A 33 -6.34 9.48 1.43
N VAL A 34 -5.94 8.37 0.80
CA VAL A 34 -4.60 7.80 0.97
C VAL A 34 -3.52 8.75 0.44
N ILE A 35 -3.72 9.34 -0.74
CA ILE A 35 -2.80 10.31 -1.34
C ILE A 35 -2.66 11.53 -0.45
N LYS A 36 -3.76 12.03 0.12
CA LYS A 36 -3.73 13.15 1.06
C LYS A 36 -2.88 12.85 2.30
N ASN A 37 -3.02 11.65 2.88
CA ASN A 37 -2.19 11.24 4.03
C ASN A 37 -0.70 11.16 3.66
N ILE A 38 -0.38 10.66 2.46
CA ILE A 38 1.00 10.60 1.94
C ILE A 38 1.61 11.99 1.82
N GLN A 39 0.88 12.93 1.22
CA GLN A 39 1.33 14.32 1.04
C GLN A 39 1.55 15.00 2.39
N GLN A 40 0.61 14.83 3.33
CA GLN A 40 0.73 15.37 4.68
C GLN A 40 1.97 14.80 5.40
N LEU A 41 2.20 13.48 5.31
CA LEU A 41 3.37 12.84 5.90
C LEU A 41 4.67 13.37 5.27
N ALA A 42 4.74 13.46 3.94
CA ALA A 42 5.92 13.94 3.22
C ALA A 42 6.27 15.40 3.60
N GLN A 43 5.25 16.26 3.66
CA GLN A 43 5.40 17.67 4.04
C GLN A 43 5.77 17.82 5.51
N LYS A 44 5.07 17.12 6.41
CA LYS A 44 5.33 17.13 7.87
C LYS A 44 6.80 16.86 8.17
N PHE A 45 7.43 15.94 7.46
CA PHE A 45 8.84 15.59 7.68
C PHE A 45 9.80 16.26 6.69
N SER A 46 9.32 17.09 5.76
CA SER A 46 10.13 17.80 4.76
C SER A 46 11.12 16.88 4.03
N ILE A 47 10.66 15.67 3.68
CA ILE A 47 11.53 14.56 3.24
C ILE A 47 12.30 14.87 1.94
N ALA A 48 11.76 15.74 1.09
CA ALA A 48 12.35 16.12 -0.19
C ALA A 48 13.69 16.88 -0.07
N THR A 49 13.95 17.49 1.09
CA THR A 49 15.19 18.23 1.35
C THR A 49 16.35 17.35 1.80
N LYS A 50 16.06 16.07 2.09
CA LYS A 50 16.99 15.19 2.81
C LYS A 50 17.74 14.24 1.91
N ASP A 51 17.18 13.86 0.77
CA ASP A 51 17.81 12.95 -0.17
C ASP A 51 17.39 13.25 -1.62
N LYS A 52 18.33 13.15 -2.55
CA LYS A 52 18.07 13.32 -3.98
C LYS A 52 17.48 12.06 -4.61
N LYS A 53 17.71 10.89 -4.00
CA LYS A 53 17.17 9.61 -4.46
C LYS A 53 16.08 9.15 -3.50
N SER A 54 15.02 8.55 -4.04
CA SER A 54 13.89 8.06 -3.25
C SER A 54 14.26 6.74 -2.55
N PRO A 55 14.43 6.70 -1.22
CA PRO A 55 14.76 5.46 -0.51
C PRO A 55 13.56 4.51 -0.45
N PHE A 56 12.36 5.01 -0.77
CA PHE A 56 11.12 4.25 -0.81
C PHE A 56 11.09 3.18 -1.91
N ARG A 57 11.91 3.31 -2.96
CA ARG A 57 12.04 2.27 -4.00
C ARG A 57 12.52 0.95 -3.43
N ASN A 58 13.43 0.98 -2.44
CA ASN A 58 13.92 -0.23 -1.79
C ASN A 58 12.82 -0.87 -0.93
N VAL A 59 12.03 -0.05 -0.22
CA VAL A 59 10.89 -0.55 0.56
C VAL A 59 9.83 -1.14 -0.36
N LEU A 60 9.53 -0.49 -1.49
CA LEU A 60 8.61 -1.00 -2.49
C LEU A 60 9.09 -2.33 -3.05
N SER A 61 10.39 -2.47 -3.34
CA SER A 61 10.97 -3.74 -3.77
C SER A 61 10.76 -4.87 -2.76
N VAL A 62 10.87 -4.58 -1.46
CA VAL A 62 10.55 -5.54 -0.40
C VAL A 62 9.05 -5.86 -0.39
N ALA A 63 8.20 -4.85 -0.57
CA ALA A 63 6.74 -4.99 -0.54
C ALA A 63 6.18 -5.84 -1.69
N ILE A 64 6.79 -5.80 -2.87
CA ILE A 64 6.35 -6.58 -4.05
C ILE A 64 6.98 -7.97 -4.15
N SER A 65 7.86 -8.35 -3.20
CA SER A 65 8.46 -9.69 -3.19
C SER A 65 7.41 -10.76 -2.84
N SER A 66 7.58 -11.97 -3.38
CA SER A 66 6.58 -13.06 -3.29
C SER A 66 6.24 -13.49 -1.86
N ASN A 67 7.18 -13.35 -0.92
CA ASN A 67 7.00 -13.73 0.49
C ASN A 67 6.79 -12.50 1.40
N SER A 68 6.46 -11.35 0.83
CA SER A 68 6.28 -10.13 1.60
C SER A 68 5.02 -10.18 2.46
N THR A 69 5.12 -9.66 3.66
CA THR A 69 3.98 -9.41 4.54
C THR A 69 4.06 -7.99 5.06
N VAL A 70 2.93 -7.43 5.51
CA VAL A 70 2.91 -6.10 6.12
C VAL A 70 3.91 -6.00 7.28
N GLU A 71 4.04 -7.07 8.08
CA GLU A 71 5.00 -7.11 9.19
C GLU A 71 6.46 -7.06 8.71
N VAL A 72 6.80 -7.80 7.65
CA VAL A 72 8.14 -7.74 7.04
C VAL A 72 8.45 -6.33 6.55
N ILE A 73 7.49 -5.66 5.91
CA ILE A 73 7.66 -4.28 5.41
C ILE A 73 7.87 -3.31 6.58
N LYS A 74 7.04 -3.39 7.64
CA LYS A 74 7.18 -2.55 8.84
C LYS A 74 8.56 -2.73 9.49
N ASN A 75 9.01 -3.96 9.65
CA ASN A 75 10.31 -4.25 10.26
C ASN A 75 11.48 -3.80 9.37
N PHE A 76 11.35 -3.95 8.05
CA PHE A 76 12.32 -3.40 7.11
C PHE A 76 12.45 -1.88 7.27
N ILE A 77 11.34 -1.14 7.34
CA ILE A 77 11.34 0.31 7.54
C ILE A 77 12.00 0.69 8.87
N LYS A 78 11.61 0.05 9.99
CA LYS A 78 12.20 0.30 11.32
C LYS A 78 13.71 0.10 11.32
N SER A 79 14.19 -0.97 10.68
CA SER A 79 15.62 -1.28 10.60
C SER A 79 16.44 -0.20 9.90
N GLN A 80 15.83 0.65 9.06
CA GLN A 80 16.57 1.70 8.35
C GLN A 80 17.05 2.84 9.26
N ILE A 81 16.46 3.01 10.46
CA ILE A 81 16.77 4.13 11.36
C ILE A 81 18.24 4.12 11.83
N GLY A 82 18.79 2.92 12.10
CA GLY A 82 20.15 2.75 12.61
C GLY A 82 21.11 2.11 11.61
N ARG A 83 20.67 1.86 10.37
CA ARG A 83 21.48 1.17 9.37
C ARG A 83 22.51 2.11 8.78
N SER A 84 23.78 1.71 8.81
CA SER A 84 24.85 2.45 8.14
C SER A 84 24.58 2.58 6.64
N GLY A 85 24.73 3.78 6.10
CA GLY A 85 24.47 4.10 4.69
C GLY A 85 22.98 4.20 4.31
N ALA A 86 22.06 4.11 5.28
CA ALA A 86 20.65 4.37 5.01
C ALA A 86 20.39 5.87 4.79
N SER A 87 19.33 6.17 4.05
CA SER A 87 18.93 7.55 3.78
C SER A 87 18.59 8.30 5.09
N PRO A 88 19.02 9.57 5.25
CA PRO A 88 18.71 10.36 6.44
C PRO A 88 17.20 10.64 6.60
N ILE A 89 16.40 10.39 5.56
CA ILE A 89 14.93 10.48 5.63
C ILE A 89 14.40 9.61 6.77
N TRP A 90 14.92 8.39 6.94
CA TRP A 90 14.40 7.44 7.93
C TRP A 90 14.50 7.94 9.38
N SER A 91 15.56 8.68 9.68
CA SER A 91 15.82 9.27 11.00
C SER A 91 15.40 10.74 11.09
N THR A 92 14.72 11.28 10.07
CA THR A 92 14.23 12.66 10.09
C THR A 92 13.18 12.84 11.18
N LYS A 93 13.37 13.85 12.03
CA LYS A 93 12.50 14.16 13.15
C LYS A 93 11.50 15.26 12.81
N ASN A 94 10.29 15.11 13.31
CA ASN A 94 9.35 16.21 13.54
C ASN A 94 8.88 16.11 14.99
N GLY A 95 9.27 17.08 15.82
CA GLY A 95 9.11 17.00 17.27
C GLY A 95 9.83 15.77 17.83
N ASN A 96 9.09 14.92 18.54
CA ASN A 96 9.61 13.69 19.17
C ASN A 96 9.45 12.44 18.31
N GLU A 97 8.93 12.56 17.08
CA GLU A 97 8.64 11.43 16.21
C GLU A 97 9.64 11.35 15.04
N LEU A 98 10.07 10.12 14.72
CA LEU A 98 10.87 9.83 13.53
C LEU A 98 9.97 9.48 12.35
N PHE A 99 10.36 9.90 11.15
CA PHE A 99 9.62 9.62 9.92
C PHE A 99 9.35 8.12 9.74
N ALA A 100 10.35 7.25 9.96
CA ALA A 100 10.17 5.81 9.81
C ALA A 100 9.10 5.26 10.77
N ILE A 101 8.99 5.80 11.98
CA ILE A 101 7.98 5.40 12.96
C ILE A 101 6.61 5.94 12.57
N ALA A 102 6.52 7.18 12.10
CA ALA A 102 5.28 7.76 11.58
C ALA A 102 4.76 6.97 10.36
N LEU A 103 5.63 6.63 9.40
CA LEU A 103 5.28 5.83 8.24
C LEU A 103 4.73 4.45 8.63
N VAL A 104 5.33 3.81 9.64
CA VAL A 104 4.82 2.53 10.15
C VAL A 104 3.42 2.68 10.74
N LYS A 105 3.15 3.76 11.48
CA LYS A 105 1.81 4.03 12.02
C LYS A 105 0.78 4.27 10.90
N GLU A 106 1.15 4.98 9.84
CA GLU A 106 0.29 5.16 8.67
C GLU A 106 -0.03 3.80 8.01
N ILE A 107 0.98 2.94 7.84
CA ILE A 107 0.81 1.57 7.32
C ILE A 107 -0.14 0.73 8.20
N GLU A 108 -0.03 0.85 9.52
CA GLU A 108 -0.94 0.20 10.47
C GLU A 108 -2.37 0.77 10.35
N GLY A 109 -2.50 2.09 10.18
CA GLY A 109 -3.78 2.76 9.95
C GLY A 109 -4.53 2.31 8.69
N LEU A 110 -3.83 1.76 7.69
CA LEU A 110 -4.45 1.18 6.48
C LEU A 110 -5.33 -0.04 6.78
N GLU A 111 -5.27 -0.61 7.97
CA GLU A 111 -6.21 -1.65 8.41
C GLU A 111 -7.67 -1.15 8.38
N LYS A 112 -7.91 0.12 8.75
CA LYS A 112 -9.25 0.70 8.67
C LYS A 112 -9.77 0.75 7.23
N PHE A 113 -8.93 1.20 6.30
CA PHE A 113 -9.22 1.22 4.87
C PHE A 113 -9.49 -0.20 4.34
N THR A 114 -8.74 -1.19 4.81
CA THR A 114 -8.94 -2.61 4.48
C THR A 114 -10.37 -3.06 4.84
N GLN A 115 -10.83 -2.75 6.05
CA GLN A 115 -12.18 -3.10 6.48
C GLN A 115 -13.26 -2.40 5.66
N ASP A 116 -13.04 -1.14 5.29
CA ASP A 116 -13.98 -0.40 4.46
C ASP A 116 -14.02 -0.91 3.01
N VAL A 117 -12.88 -1.33 2.45
CA VAL A 117 -12.81 -2.05 1.17
C VAL A 117 -13.61 -3.35 1.24
N ILE A 118 -13.43 -4.18 2.28
CA ILE A 118 -14.17 -5.44 2.45
C ILE A 118 -15.68 -5.19 2.50
N LYS A 119 -16.13 -4.19 3.27
CA LYS A 119 -17.56 -3.80 3.34
C LYS A 119 -18.09 -3.39 1.97
N LYS A 120 -17.34 -2.62 1.19
CA LYS A 120 -17.72 -2.21 -0.17
C LYS A 120 -17.81 -3.41 -1.12
N ILE A 121 -16.82 -4.30 -1.09
CA ILE A 121 -16.84 -5.53 -1.87
C ILE A 121 -18.09 -6.34 -1.52
N ARG A 122 -18.35 -6.57 -0.23
CA ARG A 122 -19.50 -7.35 0.23
C ARG A 122 -20.83 -6.76 -0.23
N LYS A 123 -21.00 -5.44 -0.15
CA LYS A 123 -22.19 -4.72 -0.63
C LYS A 123 -22.37 -4.81 -2.15
N SER A 124 -21.27 -4.93 -2.90
CA SER A 124 -21.30 -5.02 -4.36
C SER A 124 -21.69 -6.40 -4.89
N ILE A 125 -21.69 -7.44 -4.03
CA ILE A 125 -21.94 -8.84 -4.40
C ILE A 125 -23.41 -9.22 -4.11
N PRO A 126 -24.19 -9.63 -5.14
CA PRO A 126 -25.57 -10.11 -4.95
C PRO A 126 -25.67 -11.34 -4.04
N LYS A 127 -26.81 -11.53 -3.36
CA LYS A 127 -27.03 -12.64 -2.40
C LYS A 127 -26.82 -14.05 -2.98
N ASN A 128 -27.04 -14.24 -4.29
CA ASN A 128 -26.93 -15.55 -4.95
C ASN A 128 -25.62 -15.71 -5.74
N ASN A 129 -24.62 -14.88 -5.48
CA ASN A 129 -23.35 -14.92 -6.20
C ASN A 129 -22.39 -15.97 -5.58
N PRO A 130 -21.67 -16.78 -6.39
CA PRO A 130 -20.68 -17.75 -5.89
C PRO A 130 -19.59 -17.14 -4.99
N LEU A 131 -19.25 -15.86 -5.18
CA LEU A 131 -18.26 -15.16 -4.36
C LEU A 131 -18.65 -15.04 -2.88
N ASN A 132 -19.93 -15.21 -2.52
CA ASN A 132 -20.36 -15.22 -1.13
C ASN A 132 -19.63 -16.30 -0.31
N GLN A 133 -19.20 -17.41 -0.93
CA GLN A 133 -18.40 -18.43 -0.24
C GLN A 133 -17.02 -17.93 0.20
N VAL A 134 -16.49 -16.90 -0.47
CA VAL A 134 -15.22 -16.26 -0.13
C VAL A 134 -15.45 -15.09 0.84
N VAL A 135 -16.42 -14.23 0.54
CA VAL A 135 -16.63 -13.00 1.33
C VAL A 135 -17.44 -13.19 2.60
N ASP A 136 -18.17 -14.29 2.78
CA ASP A 136 -18.93 -14.58 4.01
C ASP A 136 -18.26 -15.63 4.90
N ASN A 137 -17.24 -16.35 4.38
CA ASN A 137 -16.51 -17.33 5.17
C ASN A 137 -15.45 -16.63 6.07
N PRO A 138 -15.48 -16.82 7.40
CA PRO A 138 -14.57 -16.11 8.31
C PRO A 138 -13.08 -16.34 8.03
N ASN A 139 -12.67 -17.58 7.70
CA ASN A 139 -11.27 -17.90 7.41
C ASN A 139 -10.81 -17.25 6.10
N LYS A 140 -11.67 -17.26 5.08
CA LYS A 140 -11.39 -16.61 3.79
C LYS A 140 -11.43 -15.09 3.88
N GLN A 141 -12.26 -14.52 4.74
CA GLN A 141 -12.22 -13.08 5.04
C GLN A 141 -10.89 -12.67 5.68
N ILE A 142 -10.30 -13.48 6.57
CA ILE A 142 -8.99 -13.18 7.16
C ILE A 142 -7.89 -13.19 6.08
N GLU A 143 -7.90 -14.18 5.19
CA GLU A 143 -6.97 -14.24 4.05
C GLU A 143 -7.14 -13.02 3.13
N LEU A 144 -8.40 -12.72 2.76
CA LEU A 144 -8.75 -11.58 1.91
C LEU A 144 -8.34 -10.24 2.54
N ALA A 145 -8.54 -10.06 3.84
CA ALA A 145 -8.13 -8.86 4.55
C ALA A 145 -6.61 -8.67 4.53
N LYS A 146 -5.84 -9.75 4.74
CA LYS A 146 -4.38 -9.69 4.65
C LYS A 146 -3.91 -9.32 3.24
N GLU A 147 -4.55 -9.89 2.22
CA GLU A 147 -4.22 -9.59 0.82
C GLU A 147 -4.52 -8.12 0.46
N ILE A 148 -5.73 -7.65 0.81
CA ILE A 148 -6.12 -6.25 0.57
C ILE A 148 -5.20 -5.29 1.33
N HIS A 149 -4.87 -5.58 2.59
CA HIS A 149 -3.97 -4.73 3.38
C HIS A 149 -2.58 -4.66 2.75
N LEU A 150 -2.03 -5.79 2.30
CA LEU A 150 -0.75 -5.82 1.60
C LEU A 150 -0.80 -5.00 0.30
N LYS A 151 -1.86 -5.15 -0.51
CA LYS A 151 -2.06 -4.36 -1.75
C LYS A 151 -2.16 -2.86 -1.45
N LEU A 152 -2.89 -2.48 -0.40
CA LEU A 152 -2.99 -1.08 0.04
C LEU A 152 -1.62 -0.53 0.45
N VAL A 153 -0.82 -1.29 1.19
CA VAL A 153 0.54 -0.90 1.59
C VAL A 153 1.46 -0.76 0.37
N GLN A 154 1.40 -1.69 -0.59
CA GLN A 154 2.17 -1.61 -1.83
C GLN A 154 1.81 -0.35 -2.63
N LEU A 155 0.52 -0.05 -2.79
CA LEU A 155 0.06 1.18 -3.44
C LEU A 155 0.54 2.42 -2.68
N TYR A 156 0.34 2.45 -1.36
CA TYR A 156 0.76 3.55 -0.49
C TYR A 156 2.24 3.86 -0.69
N LEU A 157 3.10 2.85 -0.63
CA LEU A 157 4.55 2.99 -0.82
C LEU A 157 4.91 3.42 -2.25
N GLY A 158 4.17 2.93 -3.25
CA GLY A 158 4.32 3.34 -4.64
C GLY A 158 3.96 4.82 -4.88
N TYR A 159 2.90 5.31 -4.23
CA TYR A 159 2.54 6.73 -4.25
C TYR A 159 3.53 7.58 -3.46
N LEU A 160 3.95 7.16 -2.26
CA LEU A 160 4.97 7.85 -1.48
C LEU A 160 6.31 7.97 -2.24
N ALA A 161 6.72 6.92 -2.94
CA ALA A 161 7.92 6.95 -3.76
C ALA A 161 7.83 7.98 -4.89
N ARG A 162 6.65 8.11 -5.52
CA ARG A 162 6.37 9.10 -6.57
C ARG A 162 6.30 10.52 -6.02
N GLU A 163 5.58 10.72 -4.92
CA GLU A 163 5.46 12.00 -4.23
C GLU A 163 6.84 12.55 -3.86
N HIS A 164 7.70 11.73 -3.24
CA HIS A 164 9.06 12.13 -2.94
C HIS A 164 9.84 12.53 -4.19
N THR A 165 9.74 11.75 -5.28
CA THR A 165 10.41 12.09 -6.54
C THR A 165 9.91 13.41 -7.13
N ALA A 166 8.60 13.68 -7.07
CA ALA A 166 8.00 14.94 -7.52
C ALA A 166 8.53 16.13 -6.69
N LEU A 167 8.46 16.04 -5.36
CA LEU A 167 8.94 17.10 -4.46
C LEU A 167 10.44 17.39 -4.63
N VAL A 168 11.26 16.35 -4.84
CA VAL A 168 12.70 16.54 -5.15
C VAL A 168 12.90 17.24 -6.48
N GLY A 169 12.06 16.95 -7.48
CA GLY A 169 12.07 17.64 -8.78
C GLY A 169 11.71 19.12 -8.65
N GLU A 170 10.64 19.43 -7.93
CA GLU A 170 10.18 20.79 -7.66
C GLU A 170 11.22 21.61 -6.89
N ALA A 171 11.81 21.02 -5.83
CA ALA A 171 12.85 21.68 -5.05
C ALA A 171 14.08 22.05 -5.90
N LYS A 172 14.44 21.23 -6.90
CA LYS A 172 15.53 21.56 -7.83
C LYS A 172 15.18 22.74 -8.73
N LEU A 173 13.96 22.78 -9.25
CA LEU A 173 13.50 23.87 -10.13
C LEU A 173 13.50 25.21 -9.39
N ILE A 174 12.99 25.24 -8.17
CA ILE A 174 12.98 26.45 -7.33
C ILE A 174 14.40 26.95 -7.07
N ASN A 175 15.33 26.06 -6.69
CA ASN A 175 16.71 26.43 -6.41
C ASN A 175 17.49 26.88 -7.66
N SER A 176 17.07 26.48 -8.86
CA SER A 176 17.68 26.91 -10.12
C SER A 176 17.18 28.27 -10.63
N GLN A 177 16.15 28.83 -10.02
CA GLN A 177 15.55 30.13 -10.39
C GLN A 177 15.99 31.29 -9.49
N ILE A 178 16.83 31.04 -8.48
CA ILE A 178 17.41 32.07 -7.61
C ILE A 178 18.82 32.39 -8.14
N PRO A 179 19.06 33.58 -8.72
CA PRO A 179 20.36 33.99 -9.25
C PRO A 179 21.43 34.18 -8.16
#